data_AF-A0A1Y2FKL8-F1
#
_entry.id   AF-A0A1Y2FKL8-F1
#
_cell.length_a   1.000
_cell.length_b   1.000
_cell.length_c   1.000
_cell.angle_alpha   90.00
_cell.angle_beta   90.00
_cell.angle_gamma   90.00
#
_symmetry.space_group_name_H-M   'P 1'
#
loop_
_entity.id
_entity.type
_entity.pdbx_description
1 polymer ?
#
loop_
_entity_poly.entity_id
_entity_poly.type
_entity_poly.pdbx_seq_one_letter_code
_entity_poly.pdbx_strand_id
1 'polypeptide(L)'
;MSKSLGIVTVLPTTSKPDPTVLITPVTPIDIKVNAATTTVTTVSSAGVSTPSLRARIMRTSQRISELFDNPTYIAWGFVLCGLSFLILTICLAANALKSDASKNLSLNWYRISLPLTQKPCNSIQWPLRFISLGLNMFGTFIMMLSGRVQQLCTSPTMNDIEHELQTPGSSLPFCTNSVFAMFHRKHRPAIFVWFIMAVTSLPMHLLLNAIFGESLEFRSRKDLASQISTGTCLIVIRPWVSFVVSIIILVKAAVILLVARKHWRLKRYNFMGDFLVIVPGQPHLVPDEGCLVDRKGSKTIIKADPDKTKRIIHFLTWLEVGPLIIMAICYGALVADLEALYSAPRGETLGAQIWVIIAANIPQFIFSVFFAFGTELLVKIALEFEWRSYARKVKKPRTAESHLAGTRPLRFMELTYLMTFMLFATGVLAHFAISQKQDIAQVLVRPNIIILGFTYGSQKDAWGYVTYTIPICVVGFILGAWWWPLKGKQPVIFR
;
A
#
# COMPACT_ATOMS: atom_id res chain seq x y z
N MET A 1 20.07 -48.62 13.67
CA MET A 1 19.42 -47.99 14.83
C MET A 1 17.95 -47.78 14.49
N SER A 2 17.11 -48.66 15.01
CA SER A 2 15.66 -48.76 14.78
C SER A 2 14.91 -47.69 15.58
N LYS A 3 13.96 -46.99 14.95
CA LYS A 3 12.92 -46.22 15.63
C LYS A 3 11.56 -46.74 15.16
N SER A 4 10.84 -47.30 16.12
CA SER A 4 9.51 -47.87 16.00
C SER A 4 8.45 -46.81 15.74
N LEU A 5 7.60 -47.04 14.72
CA LEU A 5 6.30 -46.41 14.57
C LEU A 5 5.26 -47.30 15.25
N GLY A 6 4.60 -46.79 16.29
CA GLY A 6 3.42 -47.41 16.88
C GLY A 6 2.20 -47.15 16.02
N ILE A 7 1.64 -48.22 15.45
CA ILE A 7 0.33 -48.22 14.78
C ILE A 7 -0.72 -48.47 15.86
N VAL A 8 -1.67 -47.54 16.00
CA VAL A 8 -2.85 -47.72 16.85
C VAL A 8 -3.97 -48.30 15.98
N THR A 9 -4.29 -49.56 16.22
CA THR A 9 -5.42 -50.26 15.59
C THR A 9 -6.69 -50.00 16.41
N VAL A 10 -7.70 -49.38 15.81
CA VAL A 10 -9.03 -49.23 16.41
C VAL A 10 -9.92 -50.35 15.87
N LEU A 11 -10.35 -51.25 16.75
CA LEU A 11 -11.39 -52.25 16.47
C LEU A 11 -12.78 -51.63 16.65
N PRO A 12 -13.78 -51.98 15.83
CA PRO A 12 -15.16 -51.57 16.04
C PRO A 12 -15.89 -52.65 16.86
N THR A 13 -16.55 -52.24 17.95
CA THR A 13 -17.54 -53.08 18.63
C THR A 13 -18.94 -52.57 18.33
N THR A 14 -19.70 -53.43 17.67
CA THR A 14 -21.14 -53.36 17.44
C THR A 14 -21.89 -53.96 18.62
N SER A 15 -22.83 -53.24 19.25
CA SER A 15 -24.10 -53.81 19.72
C SER A 15 -25.08 -52.71 20.15
N LYS A 16 -26.35 -52.98 19.87
CA LYS A 16 -27.54 -52.15 20.06
C LYS A 16 -28.00 -52.10 21.54
N PRO A 17 -28.95 -51.20 21.88
CA PRO A 17 -29.31 -50.85 23.26
C PRO A 17 -30.49 -51.68 23.79
N ASP A 18 -30.60 -51.78 25.11
CA ASP A 18 -31.92 -51.80 25.77
C ASP A 18 -31.86 -51.20 27.20
N PRO A 19 -32.97 -50.61 27.71
CA PRO A 19 -32.99 -49.74 28.87
C PRO A 19 -33.64 -50.41 30.08
N THR A 20 -33.02 -50.35 31.25
CA THR A 20 -33.71 -50.38 32.56
C THR A 20 -32.67 -50.34 33.66
N VAL A 21 -32.54 -49.20 34.35
CA VAL A 21 -31.88 -49.17 35.66
C VAL A 21 -32.71 -48.34 36.61
N LEU A 22 -33.23 -49.06 37.61
CA LEU A 22 -33.91 -48.59 38.80
C LEU A 22 -33.07 -47.54 39.54
N ILE A 23 -33.72 -46.47 39.97
CA ILE A 23 -33.18 -45.53 40.96
C ILE A 23 -33.43 -46.12 42.35
N THR A 24 -32.38 -46.36 43.11
CA THR A 24 -32.43 -46.54 44.58
C THR A 24 -31.65 -45.41 45.26
N PRO A 25 -32.16 -44.84 46.37
CA PRO A 25 -31.53 -43.71 47.03
C PRO A 25 -30.33 -44.15 47.87
N VAL A 26 -29.19 -43.49 47.66
CA VAL A 26 -27.96 -43.68 48.46
C VAL A 26 -28.03 -42.78 49.69
N THR A 27 -27.95 -43.39 50.87
CA THR A 27 -27.79 -42.73 52.17
C THR A 27 -26.41 -42.07 52.30
N PRO A 28 -26.29 -40.94 53.03
CA PRO A 28 -25.01 -40.25 53.20
C PRO A 28 -24.09 -41.04 54.13
N ILE A 29 -22.89 -41.35 53.64
CA ILE A 29 -21.78 -41.87 54.46
C ILE A 29 -20.99 -40.66 54.96
N ASP A 30 -20.95 -40.51 56.28
CA ASP A 30 -20.23 -39.47 56.99
C ASP A 30 -18.76 -39.91 57.15
N ILE A 31 -17.86 -39.40 56.29
CA ILE A 31 -16.43 -39.67 56.36
C ILE A 31 -15.74 -38.51 57.07
N LYS A 32 -15.44 -38.71 58.37
CA LYS A 32 -14.49 -37.86 59.11
C LYS A 32 -13.07 -38.13 58.60
N VAL A 33 -12.55 -37.21 57.78
CA VAL A 33 -11.13 -37.18 57.42
C VAL A 33 -10.39 -36.29 58.42
N ASN A 34 -9.54 -36.89 59.23
CA ASN A 34 -8.63 -36.20 60.13
C ASN A 34 -7.56 -35.45 59.32
N ALA A 35 -7.35 -34.19 59.69
CA ALA A 35 -6.31 -33.33 59.13
C ALA A 35 -4.92 -33.84 59.55
N ALA A 36 -4.23 -34.50 58.63
CA ALA A 36 -2.79 -34.67 58.67
C ALA A 36 -2.19 -33.93 57.48
N THR A 37 -1.65 -32.75 57.76
CA THR A 37 -0.93 -31.85 56.85
C THR A 37 0.22 -32.60 56.18
N THR A 38 -0.03 -33.17 55.00
CA THR A 38 1.00 -33.65 54.09
C THR A 38 1.06 -32.67 52.94
N THR A 39 2.00 -31.73 53.02
CA THR A 39 2.30 -30.78 51.95
C THR A 39 2.95 -31.55 50.81
N VAL A 40 2.13 -32.21 49.99
CA VAL A 40 2.55 -32.72 48.68
C VAL A 40 2.66 -31.51 47.79
N THR A 41 3.87 -30.98 47.65
CA THR A 41 4.25 -30.09 46.55
C THR A 41 4.16 -30.91 45.26
N THR A 42 2.95 -31.05 44.71
CA THR A 42 2.79 -31.40 43.31
C THR A 42 3.43 -30.26 42.52
N VAL A 43 4.69 -30.44 42.14
CA VAL A 43 5.31 -29.68 41.07
C VAL A 43 4.52 -30.06 39.82
N SER A 44 3.40 -29.35 39.59
CA SER A 44 2.79 -29.33 38.28
C SER A 44 3.87 -28.75 37.39
N SER A 45 4.52 -29.61 36.61
CA SER A 45 5.32 -29.19 35.48
C SER A 45 4.37 -28.39 34.59
N ALA A 46 4.31 -27.08 34.83
CA ALA A 46 3.59 -26.14 34.02
C ALA A 46 4.27 -26.23 32.66
N GLY A 47 3.77 -27.15 31.83
CA GLY A 47 4.26 -27.37 30.50
C GLY A 47 4.19 -26.03 29.81
N VAL A 48 5.36 -25.42 29.62
CA VAL A 48 5.52 -24.17 28.90
C VAL A 48 5.09 -24.49 27.47
N SER A 49 3.79 -24.37 27.22
CA SER A 49 3.22 -24.59 25.90
C SER A 49 3.84 -23.52 25.01
N THR A 50 4.82 -23.95 24.22
CA THR A 50 5.47 -23.02 23.31
C THR A 50 4.38 -22.48 22.40
N PRO A 51 4.25 -21.15 22.30
CA PRO A 51 3.19 -20.58 21.48
C PRO A 51 3.38 -21.05 20.05
N SER A 52 2.29 -21.54 19.45
CA SER A 52 2.29 -22.03 18.08
C SER A 52 2.93 -21.01 17.13
N LEU A 53 3.54 -21.50 16.04
CA LEU A 53 4.15 -20.63 15.02
C LEU A 53 3.17 -19.54 14.56
N ARG A 54 1.89 -19.88 14.42
CA ARG A 54 0.81 -18.94 14.11
C ARG A 54 0.68 -17.82 15.15
N ALA A 55 0.72 -18.14 16.44
CA ALA A 55 0.65 -17.15 17.51
C ALA A 55 1.88 -16.23 17.53
N ARG A 56 3.07 -16.75 17.18
CA ARG A 56 4.30 -15.95 17.03
C ARG A 56 4.20 -15.01 15.84
N ILE A 57 3.80 -15.50 14.66
CA ILE A 57 3.60 -14.70 13.45
C ILE A 57 2.58 -13.58 13.72
N MET A 58 1.45 -13.89 14.35
CA MET A 58 0.43 -12.88 14.67
C MET A 58 0.94 -11.83 15.64
N ARG A 59 1.73 -12.21 16.66
CA ARG A 59 2.35 -11.24 17.59
C ARG A 59 3.38 -10.34 16.90
N THR A 60 4.26 -10.90 16.07
CA THR A 60 5.23 -10.10 15.31
C THR A 60 4.52 -9.15 14.36
N SER A 61 3.50 -9.64 13.67
CA SER A 61 2.67 -8.85 12.76
C SER A 61 1.94 -7.71 13.46
N GLN A 62 1.45 -7.95 14.68
CA GLN A 62 0.81 -6.91 15.49
C GLN A 62 1.82 -5.82 15.89
N ARG A 63 3.02 -6.19 16.36
CA ARG A 63 4.08 -5.22 16.68
C ARG A 63 4.48 -4.37 15.47
N ILE A 64 4.53 -4.99 14.29
CA ILE A 64 4.78 -4.28 13.03
C ILE A 64 3.64 -3.30 12.72
N SER A 65 2.39 -3.70 12.93
CA SER A 65 1.25 -2.78 12.76
C SER A 65 1.33 -1.60 13.72
N GLU A 66 1.62 -1.84 15.00
CA GLU A 66 1.77 -0.80 16.03
C GLU A 66 2.89 0.20 15.66
N LEU A 67 3.98 -0.28 15.04
CA LEU A 67 5.03 0.57 14.50
C LEU A 67 4.51 1.49 13.38
N PHE A 68 3.70 0.96 12.46
CA PHE A 68 3.11 1.72 11.36
C PHE A 68 1.91 2.58 11.75
N ASP A 69 1.29 2.33 12.90
CA ASP A 69 0.19 3.15 13.40
C ASP A 69 0.69 4.44 14.09
N ASN A 70 1.96 4.48 14.49
CA ASN A 70 2.58 5.71 15.00
C ASN A 70 3.22 6.50 13.85
N PRO A 71 2.67 7.69 13.48
CA PRO A 71 3.21 8.50 12.40
C PRO A 71 4.65 8.96 12.65
N THR A 72 5.09 9.00 13.92
CA THR A 72 6.46 9.36 14.29
C THR A 72 7.46 8.33 13.78
N TYR A 73 7.17 7.03 13.89
CA TYR A 73 8.04 5.98 13.36
C TYR A 73 8.04 5.99 11.83
N ILE A 74 6.88 6.22 11.20
CA ILE A 74 6.81 6.41 9.74
C ILE A 74 7.70 7.57 9.32
N ALA A 75 7.64 8.70 10.03
CA ALA A 75 8.43 9.87 9.71
C ALA A 75 9.93 9.62 9.87
N TRP A 76 10.37 8.94 10.95
CA TRP A 76 11.76 8.54 11.11
C TRP A 76 12.21 7.56 10.01
N GLY A 77 11.33 6.65 9.58
CA GLY A 77 11.57 5.81 8.41
C GLY A 77 11.85 6.65 7.17
N PHE A 78 11.06 7.71 6.92
CA PHE A 78 11.32 8.66 5.85
C PHE A 78 12.63 9.43 6.03
N VAL A 79 12.94 9.91 7.25
CA VAL A 79 14.24 10.58 7.51
C VAL A 79 15.41 9.68 7.15
N LEU A 80 15.41 8.44 7.67
CA LEU A 80 16.49 7.48 7.40
C LEU A 80 16.61 7.20 5.91
N CYS A 81 15.48 6.96 5.23
CA CYS A 81 15.45 6.76 3.78
C CYS A 81 16.01 7.96 3.01
N GLY A 82 15.52 9.18 3.31
CA GLY A 82 15.95 10.40 2.62
C GLY A 82 17.43 10.69 2.84
N LEU A 83 17.94 10.50 4.06
CA LEU A 83 19.36 10.65 4.36
C LEU A 83 20.22 9.58 3.67
N SER A 84 19.77 8.33 3.62
CA SER A 84 20.49 7.26 2.89
C SER A 84 20.60 7.56 1.40
N PHE A 85 19.53 8.03 0.76
CA PHE A 85 19.57 8.46 -0.64
C PHE A 85 20.48 9.67 -0.84
N LEU A 86 20.43 10.65 0.06
CA LEU A 86 21.27 11.84 -0.01
C LEU A 86 22.76 11.48 0.12
N ILE A 87 23.11 10.65 1.11
CA ILE A 87 24.49 10.18 1.32
C ILE A 87 24.96 9.39 0.10
N LEU A 88 24.17 8.45 -0.40
CA LEU A 88 24.50 7.67 -1.59
C LEU A 88 24.75 8.60 -2.80
N THR A 89 23.90 9.62 -2.98
CA THR A 89 24.04 10.62 -4.05
C THR A 89 25.34 11.39 -3.92
N ILE A 90 25.67 11.87 -2.72
CA ILE A 90 26.92 12.61 -2.45
C ILE A 90 28.14 11.71 -2.68
N CYS A 91 28.12 10.47 -2.20
CA CYS A 91 29.22 9.51 -2.41
C CYS A 91 29.44 9.19 -3.89
N LEU A 92 28.37 8.94 -4.64
CA LEU A 92 28.45 8.66 -6.08
C LEU A 92 28.93 9.88 -6.87
N ALA A 93 28.44 11.08 -6.52
CA ALA A 93 28.92 12.32 -7.11
C ALA A 93 30.41 12.56 -6.81
N ALA A 94 30.84 12.38 -5.56
CA ALA A 94 32.24 12.54 -5.16
C ALA A 94 33.17 11.55 -5.88
N ASN A 95 32.75 10.28 -6.01
CA ASN A 95 33.52 9.27 -6.73
C ASN A 95 33.65 9.60 -8.22
N ALA A 96 32.58 10.09 -8.85
CA ALA A 96 32.63 10.51 -10.24
C ALA A 96 33.52 11.74 -10.44
N LEU A 97 33.43 12.73 -9.55
CA LEU A 97 34.30 13.92 -9.57
C LEU A 97 35.78 13.52 -9.43
N LYS A 98 36.09 12.54 -8.58
CA LYS A 98 37.46 12.01 -8.45
C LYS A 98 37.94 11.32 -9.72
N SER A 99 37.08 10.58 -10.41
CA SER A 99 37.41 9.93 -11.68
C SER A 99 37.67 10.96 -12.80
N ASP A 100 36.91 12.06 -12.83
CA ASP A 100 36.97 13.06 -13.91
C ASP A 100 38.04 14.13 -13.69
N ALA A 101 38.43 14.40 -12.44
CA ALA A 101 39.56 15.28 -12.10
C ALA A 101 40.89 14.85 -12.74
N SER A 102 41.00 13.59 -13.19
CA SER A 102 42.15 13.10 -13.95
C SER A 102 42.19 13.57 -15.42
N LYS A 103 41.12 14.17 -15.96
CA LYS A 103 40.96 14.43 -17.41
C LYS A 103 40.87 15.91 -17.83
N ASN A 104 41.25 16.88 -17.00
CA ASN A 104 41.29 18.32 -17.35
C ASN A 104 40.00 18.88 -18.01
N LEU A 105 38.84 18.28 -17.74
CA LEU A 105 37.57 18.71 -18.30
C LEU A 105 36.87 19.67 -17.33
N SER A 106 36.53 20.87 -17.81
CA SER A 106 35.90 21.93 -17.00
C SER A 106 34.67 21.42 -16.23
N LEU A 107 34.74 21.55 -14.91
CA LEU A 107 33.85 21.01 -13.90
C LEU A 107 32.49 21.73 -13.88
N ASN A 108 31.68 21.54 -14.92
CA ASN A 108 30.29 22.00 -14.91
C ASN A 108 29.47 21.04 -14.03
N TRP A 109 29.22 21.43 -12.78
CA TRP A 109 28.41 20.68 -11.79
C TRP A 109 27.01 20.31 -12.30
N TYR A 110 26.53 21.02 -13.32
CA TYR A 110 25.30 20.68 -14.00
C TYR A 110 25.43 19.47 -14.94
N ARG A 111 26.62 18.90 -15.22
CA ARG A 111 26.74 17.69 -16.06
C ARG A 111 25.78 16.63 -15.56
N ILE A 112 24.88 16.27 -16.47
CA ILE A 112 23.51 15.85 -16.15
C ILE A 112 23.47 14.38 -15.71
N SER A 113 24.48 13.62 -16.12
CA SER A 113 24.53 12.18 -16.01
C SER A 113 25.98 11.75 -15.80
N LEU A 114 26.22 10.99 -14.74
CA LEU A 114 27.53 10.48 -14.36
C LEU A 114 27.61 8.99 -14.73
N PRO A 115 28.58 8.56 -15.53
CA PRO A 115 28.76 7.15 -15.83
C PRO A 115 29.23 6.40 -14.58
N LEU A 116 28.56 5.30 -14.23
CA LEU A 116 28.90 4.43 -13.10
C LEU A 116 29.73 3.21 -13.53
N THR A 117 29.36 2.58 -14.64
CA THR A 117 30.05 1.41 -15.16
C THR A 117 29.84 1.30 -16.67
N GLN A 118 30.87 0.84 -17.37
CA GLN A 118 30.86 0.59 -18.80
C GLN A 118 31.02 -0.91 -19.05
N LYS A 119 30.06 -1.52 -19.73
CA LYS A 119 30.05 -2.95 -20.06
C LYS A 119 29.40 -3.18 -21.43
N PRO A 120 29.60 -4.35 -22.07
CA PRO A 120 28.79 -4.73 -23.23
C PRO A 120 27.31 -4.64 -22.88
N CYS A 121 26.48 -4.11 -23.79
CA CYS A 121 25.07 -3.83 -23.53
C CYS A 121 24.29 -5.05 -23.01
N ASN A 122 24.55 -6.24 -23.53
CA ASN A 122 23.89 -7.47 -23.06
C ASN A 122 24.18 -7.78 -21.58
N SER A 123 25.35 -7.39 -21.06
CA SER A 123 25.72 -7.59 -19.66
C SER A 123 25.15 -6.51 -18.72
N ILE A 124 24.81 -5.33 -19.24
CA ILE A 124 24.41 -4.19 -18.41
C ILE A 124 22.91 -4.17 -18.09
N GLN A 125 22.10 -4.81 -18.95
CA GLN A 125 20.65 -4.85 -18.80
C GLN A 125 20.23 -5.45 -17.46
N TRP A 126 20.76 -6.60 -17.06
CA TRP A 126 20.36 -7.25 -15.81
C TRP A 126 20.59 -6.39 -14.55
N PRO A 127 21.79 -5.82 -14.31
CA PRO A 127 22.00 -4.88 -13.22
C PRO A 127 21.01 -3.72 -13.22
N LEU A 128 20.77 -3.10 -14.38
CA LEU A 128 19.85 -1.97 -14.50
C LEU A 128 18.40 -2.39 -14.16
N ARG A 129 17.97 -3.57 -14.62
CA ARG A 129 16.66 -4.15 -14.27
C ARG A 129 16.51 -4.36 -12.78
N PHE A 130 17.52 -4.91 -12.10
CA PHE A 130 17.46 -5.10 -10.65
C PHE A 130 17.41 -3.76 -9.89
N ILE A 131 18.17 -2.76 -10.34
CA ILE A 131 18.11 -1.40 -9.78
C ILE A 131 16.70 -0.83 -9.95
N SER A 132 16.14 -0.89 -11.17
CA SER A 132 14.79 -0.40 -11.47
C SER A 132 13.74 -1.14 -10.64
N LEU A 133 13.83 -2.46 -10.49
CA LEU A 133 12.93 -3.24 -9.63
C LEU A 133 13.01 -2.78 -8.17
N GLY A 134 14.22 -2.59 -7.64
CA GLY A 134 14.44 -2.10 -6.28
C GLY A 134 13.85 -0.70 -6.05
N LEU A 135 14.04 0.21 -7.00
CA LEU A 135 13.48 1.57 -6.94
C LEU A 135 11.95 1.56 -7.01
N ASN A 136 11.35 0.73 -7.86
CA ASN A 136 9.89 0.57 -7.93
C ASN A 136 9.32 -0.07 -6.66
N MET A 137 10.02 -1.04 -6.07
CA MET A 137 9.68 -1.62 -4.78
C MET A 137 9.66 -0.56 -3.68
N PHE A 138 10.72 0.25 -3.63
CA PHE A 138 10.88 1.33 -2.67
C PHE A 138 9.83 2.44 -2.84
N GLY A 139 9.61 2.92 -4.07
CA GLY A 139 8.60 3.93 -4.37
C GLY A 139 7.20 3.46 -3.98
N THR A 140 6.83 2.22 -4.34
CA THR A 140 5.53 1.64 -3.99
C THR A 140 5.34 1.54 -2.48
N PHE A 141 6.39 1.17 -1.75
CA PHE A 141 6.36 1.11 -0.29
C PHE A 141 6.14 2.49 0.33
N ILE A 142 6.85 3.53 -0.15
CA ILE A 142 6.64 4.92 0.28
C ILE A 142 5.22 5.38 0.00
N MET A 143 4.66 5.03 -1.16
CA MET A 143 3.29 5.38 -1.51
C MET A 143 2.29 4.74 -0.56
N MET A 144 2.47 3.47 -0.18
CA MET A 144 1.62 2.81 0.82
C MET A 144 1.72 3.47 2.20
N LEU A 145 2.93 3.81 2.66
CA LEU A 145 3.12 4.52 3.92
C LEU A 145 2.47 5.91 3.90
N SER A 146 2.61 6.63 2.78
CA SER A 146 1.98 7.93 2.59
C SER A 146 0.45 7.79 2.61
N GLY A 147 -0.10 6.80 1.91
CA GLY A 147 -1.53 6.46 1.94
C GLY A 147 -2.03 6.16 3.34
N ARG A 148 -1.23 5.45 4.15
CA ARG A 148 -1.56 5.19 5.56
C ARG A 148 -1.62 6.49 6.38
N VAL A 149 -0.64 7.38 6.24
CA VAL A 149 -0.67 8.68 6.92
C VAL A 149 -1.88 9.50 6.49
N GLN A 150 -2.22 9.48 5.20
CA GLN A 150 -3.39 10.18 4.70
C GLN A 150 -4.71 9.63 5.27
N GLN A 151 -4.85 8.30 5.42
CA GLN A 151 -5.96 7.67 6.15
C GLN A 151 -6.03 8.11 7.61
N LEU A 152 -4.89 8.30 8.28
CA LEU A 152 -4.86 8.85 9.64
C LEU A 152 -5.37 10.31 9.66
N CYS A 153 -5.05 11.11 8.65
CA CYS A 153 -5.53 12.49 8.53
C CYS A 153 -7.04 12.59 8.28
N THR A 154 -7.62 11.62 7.57
CA THR A 154 -9.07 11.55 7.29
C THR A 154 -9.86 10.91 8.42
N SER A 155 -9.20 10.38 9.46
CA SER A 155 -9.88 9.64 10.51
C SER A 155 -10.57 10.56 11.53
N PRO A 156 -11.79 10.22 11.99
CA PRO A 156 -12.55 11.06 12.91
C PRO A 156 -11.96 11.10 14.33
N THR A 157 -12.19 12.23 15.00
CA THR A 157 -12.06 12.36 16.46
C THR A 157 -13.35 11.96 17.16
N MET A 158 -13.32 11.90 18.49
CA MET A 158 -14.53 11.68 19.29
C MET A 158 -15.59 12.75 19.05
N ASN A 159 -15.17 14.01 18.99
CA ASN A 159 -16.08 15.13 18.76
C ASN A 159 -16.69 15.08 17.35
N ASP A 160 -15.93 14.61 16.35
CA ASP A 160 -16.48 14.39 15.01
C ASP A 160 -17.55 13.30 15.03
N ILE A 161 -17.33 12.20 15.76
CA ILE A 161 -18.30 11.11 15.91
C ILE A 161 -19.57 11.63 16.61
N GLU A 162 -19.42 12.32 17.73
CA GLU A 162 -20.54 12.86 18.50
C GLU A 162 -21.37 13.85 17.68
N HIS A 163 -20.71 14.78 16.99
CA HIS A 163 -21.38 15.75 16.14
C HIS A 163 -22.19 15.08 15.02
N GLU A 164 -21.63 14.06 14.38
CA GLU A 164 -22.30 13.35 13.29
C GLU A 164 -23.46 12.50 13.81
N LEU A 165 -23.28 11.80 14.94
CA LEU A 165 -24.38 11.04 15.58
C LEU A 165 -25.55 11.94 15.99
N GLN A 166 -25.28 13.19 16.38
CA GLN A 166 -26.31 14.18 16.73
C GLN A 166 -26.95 14.85 15.51
N THR A 167 -26.32 14.78 14.33
CA THR A 167 -26.80 15.45 13.12
C THR A 167 -27.63 14.49 12.26
N PRO A 168 -28.95 14.69 12.12
CA PRO A 168 -29.80 13.78 11.36
C PRO A 168 -29.38 13.69 9.88
N GLY A 169 -29.23 12.46 9.37
CA GLY A 169 -28.87 12.21 7.97
C GLY A 169 -27.40 12.45 7.62
N SER A 170 -26.56 12.74 8.62
CA SER A 170 -25.12 12.79 8.47
C SER A 170 -24.55 11.40 8.17
N SER A 171 -23.36 11.35 7.59
CA SER A 171 -22.70 10.08 7.29
C SER A 171 -21.24 10.24 7.65
N LEU A 172 -20.75 9.41 8.56
CA LEU A 172 -19.37 9.46 9.01
C LEU A 172 -18.51 8.50 8.19
N PRO A 173 -17.69 8.99 7.25
CA PRO A 173 -16.78 8.13 6.53
C PRO A 173 -15.63 7.69 7.45
N PHE A 174 -15.51 6.38 7.65
CA PHE A 174 -14.34 5.75 8.24
C PHE A 174 -13.39 5.27 7.15
N CYS A 175 -12.10 5.18 7.46
CA CYS A 175 -11.12 4.43 6.65
C CYS A 175 -10.93 4.89 5.20
N THR A 176 -11.45 6.07 4.82
CA THR A 176 -11.34 6.59 3.45
C THR A 176 -10.08 7.42 3.30
N ASN A 177 -9.50 7.43 2.10
CA ASN A 177 -8.45 8.39 1.76
C ASN A 177 -9.04 9.66 1.07
N SER A 178 -10.36 9.82 1.12
CA SER A 178 -11.07 10.88 0.44
C SER A 178 -10.86 12.24 1.09
N VAL A 179 -10.41 13.21 0.27
CA VAL A 179 -10.29 14.62 0.68
C VAL A 179 -11.64 15.21 1.07
N PHE A 180 -12.73 14.74 0.44
CA PHE A 180 -14.07 15.23 0.72
C PHE A 180 -14.49 14.98 2.18
N ALA A 181 -14.09 13.84 2.75
CA ALA A 181 -14.32 13.54 4.16
C ALA A 181 -13.67 14.58 5.09
N MET A 182 -12.52 15.12 4.69
CA MET A 182 -11.80 16.12 5.47
C MET A 182 -12.33 17.54 5.28
N PHE A 183 -12.75 17.88 4.06
CA PHE A 183 -13.40 19.17 3.80
C PHE A 183 -14.69 19.32 4.61
N HIS A 184 -15.42 18.22 4.82
CA HIS A 184 -16.60 18.21 5.69
C HIS A 184 -16.27 18.61 7.14
N ARG A 185 -15.15 18.10 7.69
CA ARG A 185 -14.74 18.32 9.09
C ARG A 185 -13.92 19.59 9.34
N LYS A 186 -13.60 20.37 8.28
CA LYS A 186 -12.85 21.65 8.34
C LYS A 186 -11.51 21.61 9.10
N HIS A 187 -10.87 20.45 9.22
CA HIS A 187 -9.64 20.29 10.00
C HIS A 187 -8.38 20.71 9.20
N ARG A 188 -8.13 22.02 9.11
CA ARG A 188 -7.10 22.62 8.23
C ARG A 188 -5.70 21.99 8.29
N PRO A 189 -5.11 21.67 9.48
CA PRO A 189 -3.79 21.04 9.53
C PRO A 189 -3.75 19.64 8.90
N ALA A 190 -4.82 18.85 9.06
CA ALA A 190 -4.92 17.54 8.45
C ALA A 190 -4.97 17.66 6.92
N ILE A 191 -5.77 18.62 6.40
CA ILE A 191 -5.88 18.91 4.95
C ILE A 191 -4.52 19.24 4.36
N PHE A 192 -3.77 20.10 5.04
CA PHE A 192 -2.42 20.46 4.62
C PHE A 192 -1.47 19.26 4.55
N VAL A 193 -1.43 18.42 5.61
CA VAL A 193 -0.60 17.21 5.60
C VAL A 193 -1.02 16.26 4.51
N TRP A 194 -2.32 16.01 4.38
CA TRP A 194 -2.88 15.11 3.38
C TRP A 194 -2.46 15.54 1.97
N PHE A 195 -2.58 16.84 1.67
CA PHE A 195 -2.22 17.40 0.38
C PHE A 195 -0.71 17.31 0.11
N ILE A 196 0.12 17.64 1.10
CA ILE A 196 1.56 17.47 0.97
C ILE A 196 1.89 16.01 0.71
N MET A 197 1.32 15.06 1.45
CA MET A 197 1.56 13.63 1.23
C MET A 197 1.18 13.21 -0.19
N ALA A 198 0.04 13.67 -0.71
CA ALA A 198 -0.41 13.39 -2.07
C ALA A 198 0.56 13.96 -3.12
N VAL A 199 0.81 15.27 -3.04
CA VAL A 199 1.61 16.01 -4.02
C VAL A 199 3.08 15.59 -4.01
N THR A 200 3.61 15.12 -2.89
CA THR A 200 5.01 14.67 -2.82
C THR A 200 5.18 13.19 -3.18
N SER A 201 4.14 12.34 -3.08
CA SER A 201 4.21 10.93 -3.50
C SER A 201 4.18 10.77 -5.01
N LEU A 202 3.43 11.63 -5.69
CA LEU A 202 3.21 11.55 -7.13
C LEU A 202 4.50 11.81 -7.97
N PRO A 203 5.26 12.90 -7.75
CA PRO A 203 6.52 13.16 -8.44
C PRO A 203 7.61 12.16 -8.07
N MET A 204 7.55 11.54 -6.90
CA MET A 204 8.57 10.58 -6.50
C MET A 204 8.61 9.38 -7.47
N HIS A 205 7.46 8.84 -7.87
CA HIS A 205 7.42 7.75 -8.84
C HIS A 205 7.93 8.17 -10.22
N LEU A 206 7.66 9.43 -10.63
CA LEU A 206 8.21 10.00 -11.85
C LEU A 206 9.74 10.10 -11.82
N LEU A 207 10.28 10.52 -10.68
CA LEU A 207 11.69 10.86 -10.55
C LEU A 207 12.57 9.67 -10.18
N LEU A 208 12.05 8.67 -9.43
CA LEU A 208 12.84 7.51 -9.00
C LEU A 208 13.42 6.73 -10.18
N ASN A 209 12.63 6.47 -11.21
CA ASN A 209 13.12 5.77 -12.41
C ASN A 209 14.02 6.64 -13.29
N ALA A 210 14.00 7.96 -13.08
CA ALA A 210 14.91 8.87 -13.76
C ALA A 210 16.28 9.00 -13.05
N ILE A 211 16.46 8.43 -11.85
CA ILE A 211 17.74 8.47 -11.14
C ILE A 211 18.81 7.70 -11.92
N PHE A 212 18.46 6.53 -12.46
CA PHE A 212 19.36 5.71 -13.26
C PHE A 212 18.88 5.67 -14.70
N GLY A 213 19.80 5.41 -15.62
CA GLY A 213 19.45 5.19 -17.02
C GLY A 213 20.57 4.50 -17.77
N GLU A 214 20.25 4.04 -18.97
CA GLU A 214 21.23 3.53 -19.92
C GLU A 214 21.65 4.67 -20.88
N SER A 215 22.93 4.73 -21.20
CA SER A 215 23.45 5.63 -22.23
C SER A 215 24.39 4.86 -23.16
N LEU A 216 24.41 5.28 -24.43
CA LEU A 216 25.31 4.76 -25.43
C LEU A 216 26.46 5.74 -25.63
N GLU A 217 27.68 5.25 -25.52
CA GLU A 217 28.87 6.01 -25.87
C GLU A 217 29.20 5.79 -27.34
N PHE A 218 29.15 6.86 -28.14
CA PHE A 218 29.49 6.81 -29.56
C PHE A 218 30.71 7.69 -29.84
N ARG A 219 31.72 7.08 -30.48
CA ARG A 219 32.95 7.79 -30.83
C ARG A 219 32.82 8.64 -32.10
N SER A 220 31.93 8.27 -33.03
CA SER A 220 31.74 8.94 -34.33
C SER A 220 30.32 8.79 -34.88
N ARG A 221 29.86 9.75 -35.72
CA ARG A 221 28.54 9.67 -36.39
C ARG A 221 28.48 8.53 -37.42
N LYS A 222 29.62 8.21 -38.02
CA LYS A 222 29.72 7.24 -39.13
C LYS A 222 29.55 5.79 -38.68
N ASP A 223 29.70 5.52 -37.38
CA ASP A 223 29.62 4.17 -36.82
C ASP A 223 28.26 3.83 -36.20
N LEU A 224 27.27 4.72 -36.30
CA LEU A 224 25.98 4.59 -35.60
C LEU A 224 25.24 3.29 -35.93
N ALA A 225 25.22 2.87 -37.19
CA ALA A 225 24.53 1.65 -37.61
C ALA A 225 25.31 0.36 -37.27
N SER A 226 26.64 0.44 -37.17
CA SER A 226 27.53 -0.70 -36.88
C SER A 226 27.67 -0.95 -35.37
N GLN A 227 27.74 0.12 -34.57
CA GLN A 227 27.92 0.01 -33.12
C GLN A 227 26.66 -0.37 -32.35
N ILE A 228 25.47 -0.29 -32.94
CA ILE A 228 24.24 -0.77 -32.29
C ILE A 228 24.31 -2.29 -31.99
N SER A 229 25.10 -3.08 -32.74
CA SER A 229 25.22 -4.52 -32.50
C SER A 229 26.41 -4.95 -31.63
N THR A 230 27.40 -4.07 -31.38
CA THR A 230 28.63 -4.40 -30.63
C THR A 230 28.99 -3.39 -29.52
N GLY A 231 28.16 -2.38 -29.32
CA GLY A 231 28.45 -1.23 -28.47
C GLY A 231 28.66 -1.56 -26.99
N THR A 232 29.46 -0.72 -26.34
CA THR A 232 29.50 -0.63 -24.88
C THR A 232 28.41 0.31 -24.41
N CYS A 233 27.63 -0.14 -23.45
CA CYS A 233 26.63 0.67 -22.77
C CYS A 233 27.18 1.16 -21.43
N LEU A 234 26.70 2.32 -20.98
CA LEU A 234 27.03 2.86 -19.67
C LEU A 234 25.76 3.03 -18.84
N ILE A 235 25.80 2.55 -17.60
CA ILE A 235 24.82 2.95 -16.60
C ILE A 235 25.18 4.35 -16.18
N VAL A 236 24.24 5.27 -16.31
CA VAL A 236 24.37 6.64 -15.82
C VAL A 236 23.50 6.84 -14.60
N ILE A 237 24.02 7.59 -13.62
CA ILE A 237 23.23 8.16 -12.54
C ILE A 237 23.02 9.65 -12.81
N ARG A 238 21.84 10.18 -12.46
CA ARG A 238 21.50 11.61 -12.51
C ARG A 238 21.43 12.15 -11.07
N PRO A 239 22.54 12.68 -10.50
CA PRO A 239 22.61 13.01 -9.08
C PRO A 239 21.58 14.07 -8.66
N TRP A 240 21.31 15.04 -9.53
CA TRP A 240 20.33 16.09 -9.24
C TRP A 240 18.92 15.53 -9.05
N VAL A 241 18.52 14.51 -9.81
CA VAL A 241 17.23 13.83 -9.66
C VAL A 241 17.16 13.15 -8.30
N SER A 242 18.21 12.41 -7.96
CA SER A 242 18.32 11.73 -6.66
C SER A 242 18.30 12.71 -5.49
N PHE A 243 18.96 13.87 -5.64
CA PHE A 243 18.95 14.95 -4.66
C PHE A 243 17.55 15.54 -4.47
N VAL A 244 16.82 15.83 -5.56
CA VAL A 244 15.43 16.30 -5.52
C VAL A 244 14.54 15.26 -4.82
N VAL A 245 14.65 13.98 -5.17
CA VAL A 245 13.89 12.90 -4.51
C VAL A 245 14.21 12.84 -3.02
N SER A 246 15.48 12.97 -2.64
CA SER A 246 15.91 12.99 -1.23
C SER A 246 15.28 14.15 -0.47
N ILE A 247 15.28 15.37 -1.04
CA ILE A 247 14.63 16.54 -0.45
C ILE A 247 13.13 16.29 -0.28
N ILE A 248 12.45 15.75 -1.31
CA ILE A 248 11.01 15.46 -1.23
C ILE A 248 10.71 14.50 -0.07
N ILE A 249 11.52 13.45 0.10
CA ILE A 249 11.40 12.51 1.23
C ILE A 249 11.59 13.21 2.58
N LEU A 250 12.62 14.06 2.69
CA LEU A 250 12.93 14.76 3.94
C LEU A 250 11.85 15.80 4.29
N VAL A 251 11.31 16.52 3.31
CA VAL A 251 10.18 17.45 3.49
C VAL A 251 8.94 16.69 3.97
N LYS A 252 8.62 15.53 3.37
CA LYS A 252 7.53 14.66 3.86
C LYS A 252 7.75 14.30 5.34
N ALA A 253 8.95 13.83 5.67
CA ALA A 253 9.29 13.42 7.03
C ALA A 253 9.12 14.58 8.03
N ALA A 254 9.65 15.76 7.69
CA ALA A 254 9.54 16.97 8.51
C ALA A 254 8.08 17.37 8.73
N VAL A 255 7.26 17.37 7.67
CA VAL A 255 5.83 17.69 7.76
C VAL A 255 5.10 16.70 8.66
N ILE A 256 5.36 15.40 8.51
CA ILE A 256 4.76 14.38 9.39
C ILE A 256 5.20 14.63 10.84
N LEU A 257 6.47 14.87 11.14
CA LEU A 257 6.95 15.13 12.51
C LEU A 257 6.34 16.39 13.12
N LEU A 258 6.29 17.48 12.35
CA LEU A 258 5.75 18.77 12.81
C LEU A 258 4.26 18.65 13.14
N VAL A 259 3.50 17.96 12.30
CA VAL A 259 2.06 17.81 12.52
C VAL A 259 1.75 16.68 13.51
N ALA A 260 2.51 15.59 13.53
CA ALA A 260 2.44 14.53 14.54
C ALA A 260 2.52 15.10 15.95
N ARG A 261 3.45 16.03 16.22
CA ARG A 261 3.60 16.65 17.54
C ARG A 261 2.35 17.38 18.04
N LYS A 262 1.58 18.01 17.14
CA LYS A 262 0.45 18.87 17.51
C LYS A 262 -0.91 18.20 17.33
N HIS A 263 -1.09 17.50 16.21
CA HIS A 263 -2.39 16.98 15.78
C HIS A 263 -2.68 15.57 16.27
N TRP A 264 -1.66 14.73 16.46
CA TRP A 264 -1.82 13.35 16.94
C TRP A 264 -1.90 13.22 18.46
N ARG A 265 -2.05 14.33 19.18
CA ARG A 265 -2.41 14.30 20.61
C ARG A 265 -3.87 13.88 20.81
N LEU A 266 -4.72 14.09 19.81
CA LEU A 266 -6.11 13.66 19.85
C LEU A 266 -6.20 12.20 19.41
N LYS A 267 -6.89 11.38 20.20
CA LYS A 267 -7.22 10.00 19.82
C LYS A 267 -8.09 10.03 18.56
N ARG A 268 -7.60 9.37 17.52
CA ARG A 268 -8.28 9.24 16.22
C ARG A 268 -8.86 7.83 16.14
N TYR A 269 -10.09 7.74 15.66
CA TYR A 269 -10.80 6.48 15.48
C TYR A 269 -10.77 6.13 14.02
N ASN A 270 -9.67 5.49 13.63
CA ASN A 270 -9.47 5.18 12.24
C ASN A 270 -10.38 4.03 11.80
N PHE A 271 -10.96 3.25 12.73
CA PHE A 271 -11.67 2.02 12.43
C PHE A 271 -13.12 2.03 12.88
N MET A 272 -13.95 1.41 12.05
CA MET A 272 -15.31 1.05 12.43
C MET A 272 -15.35 0.17 13.68
N GLY A 273 -14.35 -0.68 13.91
CA GLY A 273 -14.30 -1.48 15.13
C GLY A 273 -14.01 -0.66 16.38
N ASP A 274 -13.28 0.47 16.27
CA ASP A 274 -13.12 1.40 17.40
C ASP A 274 -14.48 1.98 17.81
N PHE A 275 -15.28 2.38 16.81
CA PHE A 275 -16.65 2.85 17.02
C PHE A 275 -17.51 1.80 17.73
N LEU A 276 -17.47 0.54 17.27
CA LEU A 276 -18.22 -0.57 17.88
C LEU A 276 -17.84 -0.85 19.35
N VAL A 277 -16.65 -0.46 19.79
CA VAL A 277 -16.22 -0.67 21.17
C VAL A 277 -16.52 0.55 22.05
N ILE A 278 -16.45 1.75 21.48
CA ILE A 278 -16.55 2.99 22.24
C ILE A 278 -17.99 3.43 22.44
N VAL A 279 -18.82 3.36 21.39
CA VAL A 279 -20.20 3.83 21.45
C VAL A 279 -21.02 3.09 22.51
N PRO A 280 -20.93 1.76 22.66
CA PRO A 280 -21.64 1.07 23.75
C PRO A 280 -21.20 1.50 25.15
N GLY A 281 -19.97 2.01 25.29
CA GLY A 281 -19.44 2.52 26.56
C GLY A 281 -19.82 3.96 26.88
N GLN A 282 -20.53 4.65 25.98
CA GLN A 282 -20.88 6.07 26.08
C GLN A 282 -22.40 6.22 25.90
N PRO A 283 -23.21 5.97 26.96
CA PRO A 283 -24.67 5.90 26.84
C PRO A 283 -25.30 7.15 26.22
N HIS A 284 -24.73 8.33 26.49
CA HIS A 284 -25.19 9.62 25.95
C HIS A 284 -25.05 9.75 24.42
N LEU A 285 -24.24 8.91 23.77
CA LEU A 285 -24.07 8.89 22.32
C LEU A 285 -25.02 7.92 21.62
N VAL A 286 -25.66 7.03 22.38
CA VAL A 286 -26.70 6.16 21.85
C VAL A 286 -27.99 6.96 21.93
N PRO A 287 -28.59 7.41 20.82
CA PRO A 287 -29.86 8.10 20.87
C PRO A 287 -30.88 7.20 21.57
N ASP A 288 -31.60 7.76 22.56
CA ASP A 288 -32.42 7.03 23.53
C ASP A 288 -33.52 6.17 22.91
N GLU A 289 -33.85 6.34 21.62
CA GLU A 289 -34.94 5.61 20.97
C GLU A 289 -34.59 5.09 19.56
N GLY A 290 -34.41 3.77 19.46
CA GLY A 290 -34.91 3.00 18.31
C GLY A 290 -33.93 2.52 17.23
N CYS A 291 -32.69 3.00 17.14
CA CYS A 291 -31.91 2.78 15.91
C CYS A 291 -30.85 1.65 15.90
N LEU A 292 -30.50 1.01 17.03
CA LEU A 292 -29.42 0.01 16.97
C LEU A 292 -29.86 -1.45 17.09
N VAL A 293 -30.90 -1.78 17.85
CA VAL A 293 -31.60 -3.06 17.78
C VAL A 293 -32.97 -2.86 18.43
N ASP A 294 -34.06 -2.74 17.66
CA ASP A 294 -35.36 -3.01 18.26
C ASP A 294 -35.45 -4.50 18.59
N ARG A 295 -35.24 -4.82 19.87
CA ARG A 295 -35.29 -6.19 20.41
C ARG A 295 -36.73 -6.72 20.45
N LYS A 296 -37.75 -5.91 20.14
CA LYS A 296 -39.16 -6.25 20.21
C LYS A 296 -39.90 -5.97 18.90
N GLY A 297 -39.47 -6.62 17.81
CA GLY A 297 -40.39 -7.00 16.73
C GLY A 297 -41.10 -5.88 15.95
N SER A 298 -40.71 -4.60 16.06
CA SER A 298 -41.27 -3.55 15.22
C SER A 298 -40.64 -3.62 13.83
N LYS A 299 -41.50 -3.86 12.85
CA LYS A 299 -41.20 -3.94 11.41
C LYS A 299 -40.98 -2.56 10.78
N THR A 300 -40.26 -1.66 11.43
CA THR A 300 -39.79 -0.41 10.83
C THR A 300 -38.28 -0.41 10.73
N ILE A 301 -37.77 -1.45 10.06
CA ILE A 301 -36.55 -1.28 9.26
C ILE A 301 -36.91 -0.17 8.28
N ILE A 302 -36.19 0.96 8.31
CA ILE A 302 -36.19 1.90 7.20
C ILE A 302 -35.90 1.05 5.96
N LYS A 303 -36.94 0.73 5.18
CA LYS A 303 -36.80 0.06 3.89
C LYS A 303 -36.10 1.09 3.00
N ALA A 304 -34.79 1.23 3.18
CA ALA A 304 -33.95 1.78 2.15
C ALA A 304 -34.24 0.91 0.93
N ASP A 305 -34.92 1.49 -0.05
CA ASP A 305 -35.23 0.79 -1.30
C ASP A 305 -33.92 0.15 -1.77
N PRO A 306 -33.81 -1.20 -1.73
CA PRO A 306 -32.57 -1.89 -2.04
C PRO A 306 -32.15 -1.56 -3.47
N ASP A 307 -33.09 -1.26 -4.36
CA ASP A 307 -32.81 -0.86 -5.74
C ASP A 307 -32.31 0.59 -5.83
N LYS A 308 -32.83 1.51 -5.02
CA LYS A 308 -32.28 2.89 -4.95
C LYS A 308 -30.87 2.91 -4.38
N THR A 309 -30.61 2.11 -3.35
CA THR A 309 -29.28 2.02 -2.73
C THR A 309 -28.28 1.32 -3.64
N LYS A 310 -28.69 0.25 -4.32
CA LYS A 310 -27.88 -0.43 -5.35
C LYS A 310 -27.55 0.51 -6.51
N ARG A 311 -28.52 1.33 -6.97
CA ARG A 311 -28.30 2.36 -8.01
C ARG A 311 -27.33 3.45 -7.56
N ILE A 312 -27.44 3.95 -6.33
CA ILE A 312 -26.52 4.96 -5.78
C ILE A 312 -25.11 4.38 -5.63
N ILE A 313 -24.95 3.16 -5.10
CA ILE A 313 -23.64 2.52 -5.00
C ILE A 313 -23.05 2.29 -6.40
N HIS A 314 -23.85 1.81 -7.35
CA HIS A 314 -23.40 1.69 -8.75
C HIS A 314 -22.97 3.04 -9.32
N PHE A 315 -23.75 4.09 -9.11
CA PHE A 315 -23.45 5.43 -9.61
C PHE A 315 -22.18 6.01 -8.98
N LEU A 316 -22.02 5.91 -7.66
CA LEU A 316 -20.80 6.34 -6.96
C LEU A 316 -19.58 5.52 -7.38
N THR A 317 -19.75 4.22 -7.59
CA THR A 317 -18.69 3.35 -8.14
C THR A 317 -18.32 3.81 -9.56
N TRP A 318 -19.29 4.13 -10.40
CA TRP A 318 -19.05 4.69 -11.74
C TRP A 318 -18.46 6.10 -11.71
N LEU A 319 -18.72 6.89 -10.67
CA LEU A 319 -18.12 8.19 -10.45
C LEU A 319 -16.64 8.09 -10.03
N GLU A 320 -16.26 6.99 -9.37
CA GLU A 320 -14.86 6.70 -9.04
C GLU A 320 -14.14 5.97 -10.20
N VAL A 321 -14.83 5.10 -10.94
CA VAL A 321 -14.28 4.34 -12.08
C VAL A 321 -14.28 5.14 -13.39
N GLY A 322 -15.20 6.09 -13.57
CA GLY A 322 -15.32 6.93 -14.75
C GLY A 322 -14.07 7.78 -15.01
N PRO A 323 -13.53 8.50 -14.01
CA PRO A 323 -12.25 9.21 -14.13
C PRO A 323 -11.10 8.28 -14.50
N LEU A 324 -11.10 7.03 -14.02
CA LEU A 324 -10.13 6.02 -14.39
C LEU A 324 -10.26 5.67 -15.88
N ILE A 325 -11.46 5.40 -16.39
CA ILE A 325 -11.67 5.12 -17.82
C ILE A 325 -11.26 6.32 -18.69
N ILE A 326 -11.67 7.53 -18.31
CA ILE A 326 -11.32 8.76 -19.04
C ILE A 326 -9.80 8.98 -19.05
N MET A 327 -9.13 8.84 -17.90
CA MET A 327 -7.66 8.94 -17.85
C MET A 327 -6.96 7.89 -18.70
N ALA A 328 -7.49 6.68 -18.80
CA ALA A 328 -6.90 5.62 -19.62
C ALA A 328 -7.01 5.94 -21.12
N ILE A 329 -8.16 6.49 -21.53
CA ILE A 329 -8.40 6.96 -22.90
C ILE A 329 -7.49 8.17 -23.20
N CYS A 330 -7.44 9.15 -22.30
CA CYS A 330 -6.57 10.32 -22.43
C CYS A 330 -5.09 9.91 -22.46
N TYR A 331 -4.70 8.87 -21.74
CA TYR A 331 -3.35 8.34 -21.77
C TYR A 331 -3.00 7.74 -23.13
N GLY A 332 -3.90 6.93 -23.72
CA GLY A 332 -3.70 6.41 -25.08
C GLY A 332 -3.53 7.52 -26.11
N ALA A 333 -4.32 8.60 -26.02
CA ALA A 333 -4.17 9.77 -26.88
C ALA A 333 -2.87 10.54 -26.62
N LEU A 334 -2.50 10.75 -25.36
CA LEU A 334 -1.27 11.44 -24.97
C LEU A 334 -0.01 10.70 -25.42
N VAL A 335 -0.01 9.36 -25.39
CA VAL A 335 1.10 8.54 -25.89
C VAL A 335 1.26 8.70 -27.39
N ALA A 336 0.17 8.78 -28.14
CA ALA A 336 0.22 9.01 -29.60
C ALA A 336 0.84 10.38 -29.94
N ASP A 337 0.49 11.44 -29.18
CA ASP A 337 1.08 12.77 -29.37
C ASP A 337 2.52 12.89 -28.84
N LEU A 338 2.88 12.10 -27.83
CA LEU A 338 4.25 12.06 -27.31
C LEU A 338 5.25 11.62 -28.38
N GLU A 339 4.88 10.71 -29.29
CA GLU A 339 5.74 10.34 -30.43
C GLU A 339 6.12 11.55 -31.29
N ALA A 340 5.17 12.46 -31.55
CA ALA A 340 5.45 13.70 -32.27
C ALA A 340 6.39 14.62 -31.48
N LEU A 341 6.20 14.71 -30.15
CA LEU A 341 7.03 15.57 -29.29
C LEU A 341 8.45 15.06 -29.05
N TYR A 342 8.68 13.76 -29.19
CA TYR A 342 10.00 13.12 -29.05
C TYR A 342 10.89 13.28 -30.29
N SER A 343 10.29 13.55 -31.45
CA SER A 343 11.02 13.72 -32.71
C SER A 343 11.73 15.09 -32.83
N ALA A 344 11.39 16.06 -31.98
CA ALA A 344 11.97 17.39 -32.03
C ALA A 344 13.38 17.43 -31.40
N PRO A 345 14.44 17.82 -32.13
CA PRO A 345 15.77 18.00 -31.55
C PRO A 345 15.73 19.11 -30.50
N ARG A 346 16.05 18.78 -29.24
CA ARG A 346 16.14 19.76 -28.16
C ARG A 346 17.59 19.95 -27.76
N GLY A 347 17.96 21.22 -27.53
CA GLY A 347 19.28 21.58 -27.03
C GLY A 347 19.54 21.04 -25.62
N GLU A 348 20.79 21.19 -25.16
CA GLU A 348 21.30 20.67 -23.89
C GLU A 348 20.76 21.35 -22.62
N THR A 349 19.67 22.12 -22.72
CA THR A 349 19.18 22.89 -21.57
C THR A 349 18.60 21.96 -20.51
N LEU A 350 18.79 22.32 -19.23
CA LEU A 350 18.18 21.63 -18.09
C LEU A 350 16.66 21.46 -18.28
N GLY A 351 16.00 22.47 -18.85
CA GLY A 351 14.58 22.43 -19.18
C GLY A 351 14.20 21.31 -20.15
N ALA A 352 15.01 21.09 -21.21
CA ALA A 352 14.76 20.01 -22.15
C ALA A 352 14.80 18.63 -21.48
N GLN A 353 15.72 18.43 -20.54
CA GLN A 353 15.88 17.17 -19.83
C GLN A 353 14.81 16.91 -18.78
N ILE A 354 14.47 17.94 -18.01
CA ILE A 354 13.33 17.88 -17.09
C ILE A 354 12.09 17.45 -17.88
N TRP A 355 11.87 18.06 -19.04
CA TRP A 355 10.73 17.71 -19.89
C TRP A 355 10.79 16.26 -20.36
N VAL A 356 11.94 15.82 -20.90
CA VAL A 356 12.20 14.44 -21.33
C VAL A 356 11.93 13.44 -20.21
N ILE A 357 12.43 13.72 -19.00
CA ILE A 357 12.23 12.87 -17.82
C ILE A 357 10.76 12.82 -17.44
N ILE A 358 10.08 13.96 -17.33
CA ILE A 358 8.67 14.03 -16.98
C ILE A 358 7.87 13.21 -18.00
N ALA A 359 8.05 13.50 -19.28
CA ALA A 359 7.32 12.87 -20.37
C ALA A 359 7.55 11.35 -20.44
N ALA A 360 8.80 10.91 -20.30
CA ALA A 360 9.13 9.49 -20.31
C ALA A 360 8.44 8.75 -19.16
N ASN A 361 8.22 9.42 -18.03
CA ASN A 361 7.64 8.82 -16.83
C ASN A 361 6.13 9.05 -16.66
N ILE A 362 5.48 9.88 -17.50
CA ILE A 362 4.02 10.11 -17.49
C ILE A 362 3.20 8.79 -17.39
N PRO A 363 3.48 7.73 -18.19
CA PRO A 363 2.80 6.44 -18.07
C PRO A 363 2.74 5.90 -16.65
N GLN A 364 3.89 5.94 -15.98
CA GLN A 364 4.04 5.39 -14.65
C GLN A 364 3.31 6.24 -13.61
N PHE A 365 3.35 7.57 -13.74
CA PHE A 365 2.58 8.47 -12.90
C PHE A 365 1.08 8.23 -13.03
N ILE A 366 0.59 8.12 -14.25
CA ILE A 366 -0.81 7.83 -14.52
C ILE A 366 -1.18 6.50 -13.83
N PHE A 367 -0.39 5.45 -14.04
CA PHE A 367 -0.58 4.18 -13.35
C PHE A 367 -0.55 4.31 -11.81
N SER A 368 0.35 5.09 -11.22
CA SER A 368 0.35 5.35 -9.76
C SER A 368 -0.98 5.94 -9.30
N VAL A 369 -1.54 6.89 -10.05
CA VAL A 369 -2.84 7.49 -9.74
C VAL A 369 -3.94 6.42 -9.77
N PHE A 370 -3.98 5.60 -10.83
CA PHE A 370 -4.92 4.47 -10.92
C PHE A 370 -4.79 3.50 -9.76
N PHE A 371 -3.56 3.12 -9.45
CA PHE A 371 -3.25 2.18 -8.40
C PHE A 371 -3.67 2.72 -7.02
N ALA A 372 -3.46 4.01 -6.77
CA ALA A 372 -3.89 4.66 -5.53
C ALA A 372 -5.43 4.65 -5.37
N PHE A 373 -6.17 5.06 -6.41
CA PHE A 373 -7.64 5.03 -6.38
C PHE A 373 -8.20 3.60 -6.30
N GLY A 374 -7.63 2.67 -7.07
CA GLY A 374 -8.02 1.26 -7.02
C GLY A 374 -7.76 0.64 -5.64
N THR A 375 -6.65 1.01 -4.99
CA THR A 375 -6.36 0.61 -3.61
C THR A 375 -7.41 1.13 -2.64
N GLU A 376 -7.81 2.41 -2.75
CA GLU A 376 -8.85 2.99 -1.90
C GLU A 376 -10.19 2.26 -2.09
N LEU A 377 -10.59 1.99 -3.33
CA LEU A 377 -11.82 1.25 -3.63
C LEU A 377 -11.79 -0.15 -3.01
N LEU A 378 -10.67 -0.87 -3.12
CA LEU A 378 -10.50 -2.20 -2.51
C LEU A 378 -10.60 -2.15 -0.97
N VAL A 379 -10.04 -1.10 -0.34
CA VAL A 379 -10.16 -0.89 1.11
C VAL A 379 -11.63 -0.69 1.50
N LYS A 380 -12.36 0.19 0.80
CA LYS A 380 -13.80 0.44 1.03
C LYS A 380 -14.62 -0.85 0.93
N ILE A 381 -14.39 -1.65 -0.11
CA ILE A 381 -15.09 -2.94 -0.32
C ILE A 381 -14.76 -3.92 0.80
N ALA A 382 -13.49 -4.02 1.19
CA ALA A 382 -13.07 -4.91 2.27
C ALA A 382 -13.69 -4.51 3.62
N LEU A 383 -13.82 -3.21 3.88
CA LEU A 383 -14.52 -2.69 5.05
C LEU A 383 -16.00 -3.03 5.04
N GLU A 384 -16.69 -2.78 3.93
CA GLU A 384 -18.11 -3.10 3.80
C GLU A 384 -18.35 -4.61 3.99
N PHE A 385 -17.49 -5.44 3.43
CA PHE A 385 -17.54 -6.88 3.64
C PHE A 385 -17.35 -7.26 5.11
N GLU A 386 -16.40 -6.62 5.80
CA GLU A 386 -16.20 -6.84 7.23
C GLU A 386 -17.41 -6.38 8.04
N TRP A 387 -17.96 -5.20 7.75
CA TRP A 387 -19.12 -4.61 8.40
C TRP A 387 -20.32 -5.56 8.36
N ARG A 388 -20.71 -6.00 7.16
CA ARG A 388 -21.78 -7.01 6.95
C ARG A 388 -21.50 -8.32 7.65
N SER A 389 -20.25 -8.62 7.94
CA SER A 389 -19.88 -9.85 8.62
C SER A 389 -20.18 -9.82 10.12
N TYR A 390 -20.24 -8.64 10.75
CA TYR A 390 -20.69 -8.48 12.14
C TYR A 390 -22.18 -8.74 12.29
N ALA A 391 -22.99 -8.34 11.31
CA ALA A 391 -24.43 -8.63 11.30
C ALA A 391 -24.74 -10.13 11.19
N ARG A 392 -23.89 -10.91 10.51
CA ARG A 392 -24.11 -12.35 10.30
C ARG A 392 -23.57 -13.23 11.42
N LYS A 393 -22.47 -12.82 12.05
CA LYS A 393 -21.80 -13.60 13.09
C LYS A 393 -21.19 -12.65 14.11
N VAL A 394 -21.39 -12.96 15.40
CA VAL A 394 -20.70 -12.28 16.49
C VAL A 394 -19.19 -12.49 16.30
N LYS A 395 -18.48 -11.38 16.05
CA LYS A 395 -17.04 -11.36 15.87
C LYS A 395 -16.48 -10.23 16.72
N LYS A 396 -15.29 -10.47 17.26
CA LYS A 396 -14.52 -9.44 17.95
C LYS A 396 -14.21 -8.29 16.99
N PRO A 397 -14.55 -7.03 17.29
CA PRO A 397 -14.24 -5.90 16.43
C PRO A 397 -12.71 -5.70 16.31
N ARG A 398 -12.25 -5.21 15.15
CA ARG A 398 -10.84 -4.80 14.98
C ARG A 398 -10.68 -3.37 15.48
N THR A 399 -9.83 -3.17 16.48
CA THR A 399 -9.58 -1.86 17.08
C THR A 399 -8.12 -1.48 16.94
N ALA A 400 -7.85 -0.17 16.95
CA ALA A 400 -6.51 0.36 17.13
C ALA A 400 -5.96 -0.04 18.52
N GLU A 401 -6.82 -0.13 19.53
CA GLU A 401 -6.48 -0.59 20.88
C GLU A 401 -6.63 -2.11 20.99
N SER A 402 -5.60 -2.82 20.57
CA SER A 402 -5.52 -4.29 20.60
C SER A 402 -5.53 -4.89 22.01
N HIS A 403 -5.32 -4.06 23.04
CA HIS A 403 -5.24 -4.46 24.45
C HIS A 403 -6.62 -4.63 25.09
N LEU A 404 -7.68 -4.09 24.47
CA LEU A 404 -9.03 -4.18 25.00
C LEU A 404 -9.54 -5.63 24.90
N ALA A 405 -10.01 -6.17 26.02
CA ALA A 405 -10.60 -7.50 26.07
C ALA A 405 -11.78 -7.58 25.07
N GLY A 406 -11.81 -8.65 24.28
CA GLY A 406 -12.87 -8.84 23.28
C GLY A 406 -12.62 -8.16 21.93
N THR A 407 -11.46 -7.54 21.72
CA THR A 407 -11.08 -6.95 20.42
C THR A 407 -10.08 -7.81 19.64
N ARG A 408 -9.83 -7.45 18.39
CA ARG A 408 -8.77 -8.01 17.54
C ARG A 408 -7.79 -6.91 17.13
N PRO A 409 -6.49 -7.21 17.03
CA PRO A 409 -5.52 -6.23 16.57
C PRO A 409 -5.77 -5.87 15.11
N LEU A 410 -5.26 -4.70 14.78
CA LEU A 410 -5.37 -4.12 13.47
C LEU A 410 -4.50 -4.81 12.41
N ARG A 411 -4.76 -4.49 11.14
CA ARG A 411 -3.93 -4.90 10.00
C ARG A 411 -3.48 -3.68 9.20
N PHE A 412 -2.29 -3.77 8.62
CA PHE A 412 -1.73 -2.75 7.74
C PHE A 412 -2.61 -2.51 6.51
N MET A 413 -2.96 -1.25 6.25
CA MET A 413 -3.95 -0.79 5.25
C MET A 413 -5.33 -1.41 5.37
N GLU A 414 -5.67 -1.98 6.53
CA GLU A 414 -7.02 -2.46 6.90
C GLU A 414 -7.52 -3.70 6.11
N LEU A 415 -6.84 -3.98 5.00
CA LEU A 415 -6.93 -5.19 4.20
C LEU A 415 -6.39 -6.40 4.96
N THR A 416 -6.69 -7.59 4.45
CA THR A 416 -6.02 -8.81 4.91
C THR A 416 -4.54 -8.74 4.51
N TYR A 417 -3.62 -9.29 5.30
CA TYR A 417 -2.19 -9.28 4.96
C TYR A 417 -1.92 -9.87 3.57
N LEU A 418 -2.68 -10.90 3.19
CA LEU A 418 -2.60 -11.48 1.86
C LEU A 418 -2.99 -10.46 0.78
N MET A 419 -4.11 -9.76 0.94
CA MET A 419 -4.52 -8.71 -0.02
C MET A 419 -3.52 -7.55 -0.06
N THR A 420 -3.01 -7.10 1.09
CA THR A 420 -2.01 -6.04 1.16
C THR A 420 -0.71 -6.44 0.45
N PHE A 421 -0.25 -7.67 0.67
CA PHE A 421 0.91 -8.22 -0.02
C PHE A 421 0.67 -8.36 -1.52
N MET A 422 -0.48 -8.90 -1.93
CA MET A 422 -0.82 -9.04 -3.35
C MET A 422 -0.92 -7.68 -4.03
N LEU A 423 -1.50 -6.69 -3.37
CA LEU A 423 -1.60 -5.33 -3.89
C LEU A 423 -0.21 -4.70 -4.03
N PHE A 424 0.64 -4.82 -3.01
CA PHE A 424 2.03 -4.37 -3.08
C PHE A 424 2.80 -5.05 -4.21
N ALA A 425 2.77 -6.39 -4.28
CA ALA A 425 3.45 -7.15 -5.32
C ALA A 425 2.96 -6.76 -6.72
N THR A 426 1.64 -6.62 -6.90
CA THR A 426 1.04 -6.17 -8.17
C THR A 426 1.50 -4.75 -8.51
N GLY A 427 1.51 -3.83 -7.55
CA GLY A 427 1.98 -2.47 -7.75
C GLY A 427 3.45 -2.42 -8.16
N VAL A 428 4.31 -3.17 -7.47
CA VAL A 428 5.75 -3.25 -7.78
C VAL A 428 5.99 -3.85 -9.17
N LEU A 429 5.33 -4.96 -9.49
CA LEU A 429 5.50 -5.64 -10.77
C LEU A 429 4.97 -4.80 -11.93
N ALA A 430 3.84 -4.12 -11.75
CA ALA A 430 3.28 -3.24 -12.78
C ALA A 430 4.16 -2.00 -13.00
N HIS A 431 4.61 -1.36 -11.92
CA HIS A 431 5.56 -0.24 -12.00
C HIS A 431 6.87 -0.64 -12.67
N PHE A 432 7.41 -1.81 -12.31
CA PHE A 432 8.59 -2.37 -12.95
C PHE A 432 8.35 -2.66 -14.43
N ALA A 433 7.24 -3.31 -14.80
CA ALA A 433 6.92 -3.61 -16.19
C ALA A 433 6.80 -2.33 -17.05
N ILE A 434 6.22 -1.26 -16.50
CA ILE A 434 6.14 0.05 -17.15
C ILE A 434 7.54 0.67 -17.29
N SER A 435 8.38 0.61 -16.25
CA SER A 435 9.73 1.19 -16.30
C SER A 435 10.64 0.52 -17.33
N GLN A 436 10.50 -0.79 -17.51
CA GLN A 436 11.24 -1.54 -18.53
C GLN A 436 11.00 -1.07 -19.96
N LYS A 437 9.87 -0.41 -20.22
CA LYS A 437 9.56 0.18 -21.53
C LYS A 437 10.06 1.62 -21.66
N GLN A 438 10.30 2.29 -20.53
CA GLN A 438 10.73 3.70 -20.46
C GLN A 438 12.27 3.85 -20.49
N ASP A 439 13.03 2.81 -20.14
CA ASP A 439 14.50 2.84 -20.05
C ASP A 439 15.23 3.17 -21.38
N ILE A 440 14.52 3.31 -22.51
CA ILE A 440 15.08 3.54 -23.86
C ILE A 440 15.28 5.04 -24.18
N ALA A 441 15.69 5.84 -23.20
CA ALA A 441 16.08 7.25 -23.40
C ALA A 441 17.61 7.34 -23.51
N GLN A 442 18.15 7.04 -24.69
CA GLN A 442 19.59 7.02 -24.92
C GLN A 442 20.17 8.44 -24.95
N VAL A 443 21.08 8.72 -24.02
CA VAL A 443 21.88 9.95 -24.06
C VAL A 443 23.09 9.69 -24.95
N LEU A 444 23.16 10.34 -26.12
CA LEU A 444 24.32 10.29 -27.00
C LEU A 444 25.39 11.22 -26.44
N VAL A 445 26.45 10.67 -25.86
CA VAL A 445 27.58 11.47 -25.35
C VAL A 445 28.66 11.56 -26.43
N ARG A 446 28.83 12.74 -27.06
CA ARG A 446 30.08 13.12 -27.72
C ARG A 446 30.98 13.89 -26.75
N PRO A 447 32.30 13.94 -26.98
CA PRO A 447 33.21 14.75 -26.17
C PRO A 447 32.79 16.23 -26.01
N ASN A 448 32.01 16.80 -26.94
CA ASN A 448 31.57 18.19 -26.92
C ASN A 448 30.06 18.43 -27.20
N ILE A 449 29.24 17.40 -27.39
CA ILE A 449 27.79 17.55 -27.66
C ILE A 449 27.01 16.37 -27.05
N ILE A 450 26.05 16.65 -26.18
CA ILE A 450 25.09 15.68 -25.66
C ILE A 450 23.80 15.78 -26.49
N ILE A 451 23.57 14.81 -27.38
CA ILE A 451 22.28 14.73 -28.08
C ILE A 451 21.38 13.80 -27.27
N LEU A 452 20.29 14.34 -26.75
CA LEU A 452 19.22 13.55 -26.16
C LEU A 452 18.39 12.96 -27.30
N GLY A 453 18.57 11.68 -27.57
CA GLY A 453 17.82 10.96 -28.61
C GLY A 453 17.07 9.80 -28.00
N PHE A 454 15.75 9.76 -28.22
CA PHE A 454 15.01 8.52 -27.97
C PHE A 454 15.19 7.64 -29.19
N THR A 455 16.01 6.60 -29.07
CA THR A 455 15.94 5.52 -30.06
C THR A 455 14.71 4.70 -29.71
N TYR A 456 13.61 5.01 -30.39
CA TYR A 456 12.45 4.14 -30.39
C TYR A 456 12.88 2.84 -31.08
N GLY A 457 13.37 1.88 -30.31
CA GLY A 457 13.58 0.52 -30.81
C GLY A 457 12.27 0.08 -31.46
N SER A 458 12.36 -0.57 -32.62
CA SER A 458 11.27 -1.11 -33.43
C SER A 458 10.39 -2.13 -32.67
N GLN A 459 9.74 -1.69 -31.60
CA GLN A 459 8.82 -2.42 -30.75
C GLN A 459 7.46 -1.70 -30.73
N LYS A 460 6.98 -1.30 -31.92
CA LYS A 460 5.61 -0.80 -32.11
C LYS A 460 4.56 -1.76 -31.53
N ASP A 461 4.85 -3.07 -31.54
CA ASP A 461 3.92 -4.09 -31.03
C ASP A 461 3.90 -4.20 -29.50
N ALA A 462 4.96 -3.78 -28.80
CA ALA A 462 5.07 -4.02 -27.36
C ALA A 462 4.36 -2.97 -26.50
N TRP A 463 4.24 -1.74 -26.99
CA TRP A 463 3.48 -0.68 -26.32
C TRP A 463 1.98 -0.96 -26.37
N GLY A 464 1.45 -1.50 -27.47
CA GLY A 464 0.04 -1.91 -27.56
C GLY A 464 -0.34 -3.00 -26.55
N TYR A 465 0.56 -3.90 -26.19
CA TYR A 465 0.26 -4.89 -25.14
C TYR A 465 0.40 -4.30 -23.74
N VAL A 466 1.48 -3.56 -23.41
CA VAL A 466 1.69 -3.10 -22.02
C VAL A 466 0.71 -1.98 -21.63
N THR A 467 0.44 -1.04 -22.54
CA THR A 467 -0.44 0.12 -22.32
C THR A 467 -1.89 -0.29 -22.09
N TYR A 468 -2.37 -1.37 -22.73
CA TYR A 468 -3.75 -1.82 -22.61
C TYR A 468 -3.88 -3.03 -21.68
N THR A 469 -2.98 -4.02 -21.75
CA THR A 469 -3.07 -5.25 -20.96
C THR A 469 -2.85 -4.98 -19.46
N ILE A 470 -1.95 -4.09 -19.04
CA ILE A 470 -1.76 -3.84 -17.59
C ILE A 470 -3.00 -3.18 -16.98
N PRO A 471 -3.56 -2.08 -17.54
CA PRO A 471 -4.83 -1.54 -17.04
C PRO A 471 -5.96 -2.55 -17.13
N ILE A 472 -6.07 -3.34 -18.21
CA ILE A 472 -7.09 -4.38 -18.35
C ILE A 472 -6.93 -5.48 -17.30
N CYS A 473 -5.70 -5.89 -16.97
CA CYS A 473 -5.44 -6.88 -15.93
C CYS A 473 -5.69 -6.32 -14.54
N VAL A 474 -5.39 -5.05 -14.28
CA VAL A 474 -5.71 -4.38 -13.01
C VAL A 474 -7.22 -4.21 -12.87
N VAL A 475 -7.90 -3.74 -13.92
CA VAL A 475 -9.36 -3.67 -13.97
C VAL A 475 -9.96 -5.06 -13.82
N GLY A 476 -9.43 -6.07 -14.53
CA GLY A 476 -9.84 -7.47 -14.43
C GLY A 476 -9.62 -8.06 -13.03
N PHE A 477 -8.53 -7.68 -12.35
CA PHE A 477 -8.27 -8.04 -10.96
C PHE A 477 -9.25 -7.34 -10.01
N ILE A 478 -9.52 -6.05 -10.21
CA ILE A 478 -10.50 -5.29 -9.43
C ILE A 478 -11.90 -5.89 -9.64
N LEU A 479 -12.29 -6.20 -10.88
CA LEU A 479 -13.56 -6.81 -11.25
C LEU A 479 -13.66 -8.26 -10.72
N GLY A 480 -12.57 -9.03 -10.77
CA GLY A 480 -12.50 -10.38 -10.21
C GLY A 480 -12.60 -10.38 -8.68
N ALA A 481 -11.92 -9.43 -8.03
CA ALA A 481 -12.03 -9.17 -6.59
C ALA A 481 -13.43 -8.69 -6.20
N TRP A 482 -14.12 -7.96 -7.10
CA TRP A 482 -15.54 -7.61 -7.00
C TRP A 482 -16.46 -8.82 -7.13
N TRP A 483 -16.15 -9.75 -8.04
CA TRP A 483 -16.96 -10.93 -8.31
C TRP A 483 -16.89 -11.96 -7.18
N TRP A 484 -15.75 -12.06 -6.50
CA TRP A 484 -15.50 -13.01 -5.42
C TRP A 484 -16.52 -12.92 -4.25
N PRO A 485 -16.83 -11.75 -3.66
CA PRO A 485 -17.82 -11.62 -2.59
C PRO A 485 -19.27 -11.77 -3.07
N LEU A 486 -19.57 -11.60 -4.36
CA LEU A 486 -20.93 -11.70 -4.90
C LEU A 486 -21.42 -13.14 -5.11
N LYS A 487 -20.52 -14.14 -5.14
CA LYS A 487 -20.90 -15.55 -5.29
C LYS A 487 -21.58 -16.18 -4.06
N GLY A 488 -21.77 -15.44 -2.96
CA GLY A 488 -22.27 -16.00 -1.69
C GLY A 488 -23.41 -15.22 -1.02
N LYS A 489 -24.64 -15.43 -1.49
CA LYS A 489 -25.94 -14.96 -0.93
C LYS A 489 -26.17 -13.43 -0.96
N GLN A 490 -27.44 -13.07 -1.12
CA GLN A 490 -27.91 -11.72 -1.43
C GLN A 490 -27.40 -10.62 -0.47
N PRO A 491 -27.13 -9.41 -0.99
CA PRO A 491 -26.68 -8.28 -0.18
C PRO A 491 -27.83 -7.79 0.71
N VAL A 492 -27.71 -8.02 2.02
CA VAL A 492 -28.48 -7.26 3.01
C VAL A 492 -27.72 -5.95 3.23
N ILE A 493 -28.29 -4.84 2.78
CA ILE A 493 -27.74 -3.50 2.92
C ILE A 493 -28.36 -2.89 4.17
N PHE A 494 -27.55 -2.48 5.14
CA PHE A 494 -27.97 -1.68 6.28
C PHE A 494 -27.29 -0.31 6.22
N ARG A 495 -28.08 0.74 6.44
CA ARG A 495 -27.64 2.12 6.58
C ARG A 495 -27.05 2.36 7.95
#